data_AF-A0A346XUI4-F1
#
_entry.id   AF-A0A346XUI4-F1
#
_cell.length_a   1.000
_cell.length_b   1.000
_cell.length_c   1.000
_cell.angle_alpha   90.00
_cell.angle_beta   90.00
_cell.angle_gamma   90.00
#
_symmetry.space_group_name_H-M   'P 1'
#
loop_
_entity.id
_entity.type
_entity.pdbx_description
1 polymer ?
#
loop_
_entity_poly.entity_id
_entity_poly.type
_entity_poly.pdbx_seq_one_letter_code
_entity_poly.pdbx_strand_id
1 'polypeptide(L)'
;MGTAWEAALDSYEARLDAVGEAISSGDPAGVPPFLAPDDLGTMPSVAVERALRLLERSRELERIMARALTVVSDKLEHRPTQPAPRRASRLDVTV
;
A
#
# COMPACT_ATOMS: atom_id res chain seq x y z
N MET A 1 -5.90 -9.04 -31.33
CA MET A 1 -6.21 -9.76 -30.07
C MET A 1 -4.91 -9.82 -29.30
N GLY A 2 -4.85 -9.15 -28.15
CA GLY A 2 -3.67 -9.21 -27.28
C GLY A 2 -3.56 -10.58 -26.59
N THR A 3 -2.35 -10.98 -26.25
CA THR A 3 -2.11 -12.26 -25.56
C THR A 3 -2.54 -12.20 -24.09
N ALA A 4 -2.79 -13.35 -23.45
CA ALA A 4 -3.13 -13.40 -22.02
C ALA A 4 -2.07 -12.69 -21.13
N TRP A 5 -0.80 -12.78 -21.54
CA TRP A 5 0.31 -12.05 -20.90
C TRP A 5 0.19 -10.54 -21.01
N GLU A 6 -0.21 -10.00 -22.16
CA GLU A 6 -0.39 -8.55 -22.31
C GLU A 6 -1.49 -8.05 -21.38
N ALA A 7 -2.65 -8.72 -21.36
CA ALA A 7 -3.75 -8.35 -20.48
C ALA A 7 -3.36 -8.42 -18.99
N ALA A 8 -2.58 -9.43 -18.60
CA ALA A 8 -2.08 -9.55 -17.23
C ALA A 8 -1.10 -8.42 -16.86
N LEU A 9 -0.18 -8.06 -17.76
CA LEU A 9 0.77 -6.96 -17.53
C LEU A 9 0.06 -5.61 -17.51
N ASP A 10 -0.95 -5.40 -18.36
CA ASP A 10 -1.80 -4.20 -18.36
C ASP A 10 -2.55 -4.05 -17.02
N SER A 11 -3.18 -5.14 -16.56
CA SER A 11 -3.89 -5.17 -15.28
C SER A 11 -2.95 -4.90 -14.10
N TYR A 12 -1.75 -5.50 -14.12
CA TYR A 12 -0.76 -5.28 -13.08
C TYR A 12 -0.26 -3.83 -13.07
N GLU A 13 0.02 -3.25 -14.24
CA GLU A 13 0.44 -1.86 -14.38
C GLU A 13 -0.63 -0.89 -13.87
N ALA A 14 -1.89 -1.05 -14.27
CA ALA A 14 -3.00 -0.25 -13.80
C ALA A 14 -3.17 -0.33 -12.27
N ARG A 15 -2.94 -1.50 -11.69
CA ARG A 15 -2.96 -1.67 -10.24
C ARG A 15 -1.78 -0.94 -9.57
N LEU A 16 -0.57 -0.96 -10.15
CA LEU A 16 0.57 -0.21 -9.62
C LEU A 16 0.33 1.30 -9.66
N ASP A 17 -0.36 1.80 -10.70
CA ASP A 17 -0.80 3.20 -10.76
C ASP A 17 -1.74 3.54 -9.59
N ALA A 18 -2.78 2.71 -9.40
CA ALA A 18 -3.73 2.90 -8.30
C ALA A 18 -3.06 2.84 -6.91
N VAL A 19 -2.09 1.94 -6.71
CA VAL A 19 -1.29 1.89 -5.48
C VAL A 19 -0.48 3.18 -5.29
N GLY A 20 0.15 3.68 -6.35
CA GLY A 20 0.91 4.94 -6.29
C GLY A 20 0.04 6.14 -5.93
N GLU A 21 -1.17 6.20 -6.48
CA GLU A 21 -2.16 7.24 -6.16
C GLU A 21 -2.67 7.11 -4.71
N ALA A 22 -2.96 5.89 -4.25
CA ALA A 22 -3.38 5.63 -2.88
C ALA A 22 -2.30 6.02 -1.86
N ILE A 23 -1.03 5.73 -2.14
CA ILE A 23 0.09 6.17 -1.31
C ILE A 23 0.17 7.71 -1.26
N SER A 24 -0.01 8.36 -2.41
CA SER A 24 0.11 9.82 -2.51
C SER A 24 -1.06 10.56 -1.85
N SER A 25 -2.28 10.04 -1.97
CA SER A 25 -3.50 10.61 -1.39
C SER A 25 -3.72 10.21 0.08
N GLY A 26 -3.14 9.08 0.50
CA GLY A 26 -3.41 8.47 1.81
C GLY A 26 -4.74 7.71 1.87
N ASP A 27 -5.44 7.51 0.75
CA ASP A 27 -6.71 6.79 0.67
C ASP A 27 -6.55 5.46 -0.10
N PRO A 28 -6.69 4.29 0.56
CA PRO A 28 -6.57 2.99 -0.10
C PRO A 28 -7.82 2.56 -0.88
N ALA A 29 -8.94 3.29 -0.79
CA ALA A 29 -10.23 2.85 -1.36
C ALA A 29 -10.19 2.63 -2.89
N GLY A 30 -9.26 3.28 -3.59
CA GLY A 30 -9.11 3.16 -5.05
C GLY A 30 -8.27 1.96 -5.54
N VAL A 31 -7.62 1.20 -4.66
CA VAL A 31 -6.72 0.11 -5.09
C VAL A 31 -7.52 -1.17 -5.37
N PRO A 32 -7.54 -1.68 -6.62
CA PRO A 32 -8.20 -2.94 -6.91
C PRO A 32 -7.48 -4.11 -6.21
N PRO A 33 -8.23 -5.16 -5.82
CA PRO A 33 -7.62 -6.37 -5.26
C PRO A 33 -6.65 -6.97 -6.27
N PHE A 34 -5.57 -7.57 -5.77
CA PHE A 34 -4.69 -8.34 -6.65
C PHE A 34 -5.39 -9.63 -7.06
N LEU A 35 -5.57 -9.80 -8.36
CA LEU A 35 -6.10 -11.03 -8.95
C LEU A 35 -4.95 -11.68 -9.71
N ALA A 36 -4.49 -12.83 -9.21
CA ALA A 36 -3.48 -13.59 -9.91
C ALA A 36 -4.04 -14.00 -11.29
N PRO A 37 -3.35 -13.67 -12.39
CA PRO A 37 -3.78 -14.10 -13.71
C PRO A 37 -3.63 -15.61 -13.86
N ASP A 38 -4.69 -16.28 -14.30
CA ASP A 38 -4.72 -17.71 -14.59
C ASP A 38 -4.29 -17.99 -16.05
N ASP A 39 -3.91 -19.24 -16.34
CA ASP A 39 -3.69 -19.77 -17.69
C ASP A 39 -2.71 -18.98 -18.59
N LEU A 40 -1.73 -18.30 -18.00
CA LEU A 40 -0.77 -17.50 -18.75
C LEU A 40 0.17 -18.32 -19.66
N GLY A 41 0.47 -19.57 -19.29
CA GLY A 41 1.47 -20.37 -19.97
C GLY A 41 2.87 -19.74 -19.93
N THR A 42 3.71 -20.04 -20.92
CA THR A 42 5.08 -19.52 -20.99
C THR A 42 5.11 -18.05 -21.40
N MET A 43 5.89 -17.24 -20.68
CA MET A 43 6.07 -15.82 -21.00
C MET A 43 6.71 -15.62 -22.38
N PRO A 44 6.09 -14.84 -23.28
CA PRO A 44 6.71 -14.43 -24.55
C PRO A 44 7.96 -13.59 -24.29
N SER A 45 9.02 -13.80 -25.08
CA SER A 45 10.28 -13.04 -24.96
C SER A 45 10.07 -11.53 -25.05
N VAL A 46 9.14 -11.09 -25.89
CA VAL A 46 8.76 -9.68 -26.07
C VAL A 46 8.15 -9.03 -24.81
N ALA A 47 7.59 -9.84 -23.90
CA ALA A 47 6.96 -9.37 -22.66
C ALA A 47 7.95 -9.27 -21.48
N VAL A 48 9.10 -9.93 -21.56
CA VAL A 48 10.07 -10.06 -20.46
C VAL A 48 10.56 -8.69 -19.97
N GLU A 49 10.97 -7.82 -20.90
CA GLU A 49 11.51 -6.51 -20.54
C GLU A 49 10.47 -5.64 -19.83
N ARG A 50 9.21 -5.71 -20.29
CA ARG A 50 8.10 -5.00 -19.64
C ARG A 50 7.82 -5.57 -18.25
N ALA A 51 7.78 -6.89 -18.10
CA ALA A 51 7.57 -7.53 -16.81
C ALA A 51 8.67 -7.14 -15.79
N LEU A 52 9.93 -7.08 -16.23
CA LEU A 52 11.05 -6.64 -15.39
C LEU A 52 10.91 -5.18 -14.94
N ARG A 53 10.47 -4.28 -15.83
CA ARG A 53 10.21 -2.87 -15.45
C ARG A 53 9.08 -2.75 -14.43
N LEU A 54 7.99 -3.49 -14.62
CA LEU A 54 6.87 -3.47 -13.67
C LEU A 54 7.27 -4.06 -12.31
N LEU A 55 8.11 -5.10 -12.30
CA LEU A 55 8.69 -5.67 -11.07
C LEU A 55 9.59 -4.67 -10.32
N GLU A 56 10.42 -3.90 -11.03
CA GLU A 56 11.24 -2.90 -10.37
C GLU A 56 10.38 -1.76 -9.80
N ARG A 57 9.34 -1.36 -10.53
CA ARG A 57 8.38 -0.36 -10.07
C ARG A 57 7.62 -0.80 -8.82
N SER A 58 7.22 -2.07 -8.73
CA SER A 58 6.55 -2.58 -7.54
C SER A 58 7.46 -2.59 -6.31
N ARG A 59 8.73 -2.96 -6.48
CA ARG A 59 9.75 -2.88 -5.43
C ARG A 59 9.99 -1.46 -4.93
N GLU A 60 9.96 -0.47 -5.82
CA GLU A 60 10.06 0.94 -5.41
C GLU A 60 8.88 1.35 -4.52
N LEU A 61 7.64 1.00 -4.91
CA LEU A 61 6.45 1.29 -4.12
C LEU A 61 6.50 0.60 -2.74
N GLU A 62 6.94 -0.66 -2.69
CA GLU A 62 7.17 -1.38 -1.43
C GLU A 62 8.19 -0.66 -0.53
N ARG A 63 9.30 -0.17 -1.09
CA ARG A 63 10.31 0.60 -0.35
C ARG A 63 9.74 1.90 0.21
N ILE A 64 8.91 2.60 -0.55
CA ILE A 64 8.22 3.83 -0.08
C ILE A 64 7.29 3.51 1.10
N MET A 65 6.48 2.46 0.98
CA MET A 65 5.57 2.04 2.05
C MET A 65 6.33 1.62 3.32
N ALA A 66 7.38 0.81 3.18
CA ALA A 66 8.20 0.38 4.31
C ALA A 66 8.81 1.58 5.05
N ARG A 67 9.33 2.56 4.32
CA ARG A 67 9.87 3.79 4.92
C ARG A 67 8.81 4.60 5.64
N ALA A 68 7.61 4.73 5.07
CA ALA A 68 6.51 5.43 5.70
C ALA A 68 6.11 4.75 7.02
N LEU A 69 6.03 3.42 7.03
CA LEU A 69 5.76 2.63 8.24
C LEU A 69 6.82 2.85 9.31
N THR A 70 8.11 2.81 8.96
CA THR A 70 9.20 3.10 9.91
C THR A 70 9.04 4.48 10.56
N VAL A 71 8.78 5.53 9.76
CA VAL A 71 8.60 6.89 10.29
C VAL A 71 7.39 6.98 11.24
N VAL A 72 6.30 6.30 10.92
CA VAL A 72 5.12 6.26 11.80
C VAL A 72 5.41 5.50 13.09
N SER A 73 6.05 4.33 13.00
CA SER A 73 6.46 3.53 14.16
C SER A 73 7.36 4.34 15.10
N ASP A 74 8.42 4.96 14.57
CA ASP A 74 9.33 5.79 15.36
C ASP A 74 8.58 6.90 16.09
N LYS A 75 7.65 7.59 15.42
CA LYS A 75 6.83 8.64 16.04
C LYS A 75 5.90 8.13 17.13
N LEU A 76 5.37 6.91 16.99
CA LEU A 76 4.49 6.31 17.99
C LEU A 76 5.28 5.83 19.20
N GLU A 77 6.46 5.25 19.01
CA GLU A 77 7.34 4.79 20.09
C GLU A 77 7.95 5.93 20.90
N HIS A 78 8.29 7.04 20.25
CA HIS A 78 8.89 8.21 20.89
C HIS A 78 7.85 9.25 21.36
N ARG A 79 6.55 8.93 21.30
CA ARG A 79 5.53 9.81 21.88
C ARG A 79 5.67 9.77 23.41
N PRO A 80 5.82 10.91 24.09
CA PRO A 80 5.68 10.92 25.54
C PRO A 80 4.26 10.45 25.84
N THR A 81 4.13 9.34 26.57
CA THR A 81 2.85 8.88 27.12
C THR A 81 2.21 10.06 27.83
N GLN A 82 1.23 10.69 27.18
CA GLN A 82 0.44 11.73 27.80
C GLN A 82 -0.23 11.05 29.00
N PRO A 83 0.03 11.48 30.25
CA PRO A 83 -0.61 10.86 31.39
C PRO A 83 -2.12 11.02 31.20
N ALA A 84 -2.86 9.92 31.36
CA ALA A 84 -4.30 9.90 31.21
C ALA A 84 -4.93 11.06 31.99
N PRO A 85 -5.95 11.75 31.44
CA PRO A 85 -6.58 12.88 32.12
C PRO A 85 -7.06 12.40 33.50
N ARG A 86 -6.53 13.00 34.57
CA ARG A 86 -7.02 12.78 35.94
C ARG A 86 -8.50 13.11 35.92
N ARG A 87 -9.36 12.09 36.00
CA ARG A 87 -10.80 12.27 36.28
C ARG A 87 -10.88 13.13 37.54
N ALA A 88 -11.34 14.37 37.39
CA ALA A 88 -11.71 15.19 38.52
C ALA A 88 -12.87 14.48 39.22
N SER A 89 -12.60 13.86 40.37
CA SER A 89 -13.61 13.34 41.27
C SER A 89 -14.48 14.51 41.71
N ARG A 90 -15.61 14.72 41.03
CA ARG A 90 -16.71 15.55 41.53
C ARG A 90 -17.58 14.67 42.42
N LEU A 91 -17.19 14.59 43.68
CA LEU A 91 -18.07 14.21 44.78
C LEU A 91 -17.96 15.35 45.78
N ASP A 92 -18.95 16.22 45.75
CA ASP A 92 -19.45 16.97 46.90
C ASP A 92 -20.80 17.55 46.48
N VAL A 93 -21.83 16.70 46.61
CA VAL A 93 -23.21 17.15 46.76
C VAL A 93 -23.43 17.19 48.26
N THR A 94 -23.32 18.38 48.84
CA THR A 94 -23.74 18.62 50.22
C THR A 94 -25.26 18.72 50.29
N VAL A 95 -25.79 18.08 51.33
CA VAL A 95 -27.19 17.89 51.74
C VAL A 95 -27.92 19.22 51.96
#